data_AF-A0A1C9ZXG5-F1
#
_entry.id   AF-A0A1C9ZXG5-F1
#
_cell.length_a   1.000
_cell.length_b   1.000
_cell.length_c   1.000
_cell.angle_alpha   90.00
_cell.angle_beta   90.00
_cell.angle_gamma   90.00
#
_symmetry.space_group_name_H-M   'P 1'
#
loop_
_entity.id
_entity.type
_entity.pdbx_description
1 polymer ?
#
loop_
_entity_poly.entity_id
_entity_poly.type
_entity_poly.pdbx_seq_one_letter_code
_entity_poly.pdbx_strand_id
1 'polypeptide(L)'
;GNVWMGRLQYVGAYLAPSYSTINTSKVTGEVNFNHLTVGDKNAAQAGIIASNKTHIGTLDLWQSAGLNIIAPPEGGYKDKPNNTPSQSGAKNDKQDSNTQVINPPNSGQKTEIQPTQVIDGPFAGAKDTVVNINRINTNADGTIKVGGYTASLTTNAAHLNIGKGGV
;
A
#
# COMPACT_ATOMS: atom_id res chain seq x y z
N GLY A 1 -9.18 -19.87 1.82
CA GLY A 1 -8.70 -20.37 0.52
C GLY A 1 -7.29 -19.86 0.27
N ASN A 2 -6.77 -20.08 -0.94
CA ASN A 2 -5.49 -19.47 -1.35
C ASN A 2 -5.74 -18.03 -1.84
N VAL A 3 -5.08 -17.07 -1.20
CA VAL A 3 -5.05 -15.66 -1.62
C VAL A 3 -3.80 -15.45 -2.47
N TRP A 4 -3.99 -15.01 -3.72
CA TRP A 4 -2.87 -14.78 -4.64
C TRP A 4 -2.68 -13.28 -4.88
N MET A 5 -1.52 -12.76 -4.50
CA MET A 5 -1.12 -11.37 -4.74
C MET A 5 -0.06 -11.30 -5.84
N GLY A 6 -0.22 -10.38 -6.79
CA GLY A 6 0.80 -10.12 -7.82
C GLY A 6 0.95 -11.20 -8.90
N ARG A 7 -0.13 -11.89 -9.28
CA ARG A 7 -0.12 -12.88 -10.38
C ARG A 7 0.26 -12.25 -11.72
N LEU A 8 0.77 -13.05 -12.67
CA LEU A 8 0.95 -12.62 -14.05
C LEU A 8 -0.37 -12.15 -14.66
N GLN A 9 -0.38 -10.91 -15.15
CA GLN A 9 -1.51 -10.35 -15.86
C GLN A 9 -1.63 -10.93 -17.28
N TYR A 10 -0.50 -11.20 -17.93
CA TYR A 10 -0.42 -11.75 -19.28
C TYR A 10 0.61 -12.87 -19.35
N VAL A 11 0.40 -13.80 -20.27
CA VAL A 11 1.40 -14.82 -20.60
C VAL A 11 2.68 -14.13 -21.08
N GLY A 12 3.82 -14.47 -20.46
CA GLY A 12 5.13 -13.95 -20.84
C GLY A 12 5.51 -12.59 -20.25
N ALA A 13 4.65 -11.93 -19.47
CA ALA A 13 4.92 -10.62 -18.86
C ALA A 13 5.77 -10.72 -17.57
N TYR A 14 6.85 -11.51 -17.59
CA TYR A 14 7.69 -11.82 -16.41
C TYR A 14 8.40 -10.60 -15.81
N LEU A 15 8.61 -9.55 -16.62
CA LEU A 15 9.27 -8.31 -16.21
C LEU A 15 8.29 -7.19 -15.82
N ALA A 16 6.98 -7.44 -15.91
CA ALA A 16 5.99 -6.42 -15.58
C ALA A 16 5.99 -6.14 -14.07
N PRO A 17 6.00 -4.86 -13.65
CA PRO A 17 5.75 -4.52 -12.26
C PRO A 17 4.38 -5.04 -11.85
N SER A 18 4.33 -5.79 -10.76
CA SER A 18 3.07 -6.36 -10.25
C SER A 18 2.90 -5.96 -8.79
N TYR A 19 2.10 -4.91 -8.59
CA TYR A 19 1.79 -4.38 -7.26
C TYR A 19 0.41 -4.83 -6.84
N SER A 20 0.24 -5.17 -5.56
CA SER A 20 -1.06 -5.53 -5.00
C SER A 20 -1.14 -5.12 -3.55
N THR A 21 -2.26 -4.55 -3.14
CA THR A 21 -2.48 -4.16 -1.74
C THR A 21 -3.75 -4.79 -1.22
N ILE A 22 -3.65 -5.50 -0.10
CA ILE A 22 -4.81 -5.89 0.70
C ILE A 22 -4.88 -4.94 1.89
N ASN A 23 -6.02 -4.24 2.02
CA ASN A 23 -6.24 -3.33 3.14
C ASN A 23 -7.23 -3.96 4.13
N THR A 24 -6.70 -4.28 5.31
CA THR A 24 -7.45 -4.82 6.46
C THR A 24 -7.43 -3.87 7.65
N SER A 25 -7.05 -2.60 7.46
CA SER A 25 -6.88 -1.62 8.54
C SER A 25 -8.14 -1.39 9.39
N LYS A 26 -9.32 -1.67 8.82
CA LYS A 26 -10.62 -1.51 9.49
C LYS A 26 -11.11 -2.77 10.21
N VAL A 27 -10.37 -3.88 10.14
CA VAL A 27 -10.73 -5.12 10.84
C VAL A 27 -10.43 -4.93 12.32
N THR A 28 -11.46 -5.00 13.17
CA THR A 28 -11.33 -4.84 14.62
C THR A 28 -10.89 -6.13 15.34
N GLY A 29 -11.03 -7.28 14.67
CA GLY A 29 -10.58 -8.58 15.14
C GLY A 29 -9.26 -9.04 14.52
N GLU A 30 -9.01 -10.34 14.60
CA GLU A 30 -7.82 -10.97 14.04
C GLU A 30 -8.03 -11.30 12.56
N VAL A 31 -7.09 -10.86 11.72
CA VAL A 31 -7.06 -11.23 10.30
C VAL A 31 -6.40 -12.60 10.17
N ASN A 32 -7.04 -13.51 9.45
CA ASN A 32 -6.59 -14.89 9.30
C ASN A 32 -6.52 -15.29 7.81
N PHE A 33 -5.30 -15.41 7.29
CA PHE A 33 -5.03 -16.00 5.98
C PHE A 33 -4.65 -17.46 6.15
N ASN A 34 -5.39 -18.37 5.53
CA ASN A 34 -5.01 -19.79 5.55
C ASN A 34 -3.77 -20.05 4.68
N HIS A 35 -3.75 -19.47 3.47
CA HIS A 35 -2.67 -19.62 2.51
C HIS A 35 -2.56 -18.34 1.69
N LEU A 36 -1.35 -17.78 1.62
CA LEU A 36 -1.01 -16.58 0.89
C LEU A 36 0.13 -16.89 -0.09
N THR A 37 -0.10 -16.65 -1.38
CA THR A 37 0.90 -16.72 -2.44
C THR A 37 1.22 -15.32 -2.95
N VAL A 38 2.51 -14.98 -3.05
CA VAL A 38 2.97 -13.69 -3.58
C VAL A 38 3.88 -13.90 -4.78
N GLY A 39 3.47 -13.33 -5.91
CA GLY A 39 4.16 -13.44 -7.18
C GLY A 39 3.87 -14.73 -7.94
N ASP A 40 4.18 -14.70 -9.23
CA ASP A 40 4.11 -15.83 -10.15
C ASP A 40 5.08 -15.52 -11.30
N LYS A 41 6.30 -16.06 -11.28
CA LYS A 41 7.32 -15.83 -12.33
C LYS A 41 7.65 -14.35 -12.59
N ASN A 42 7.41 -13.46 -11.63
CA ASN A 42 7.61 -12.02 -11.75
C ASN A 42 8.15 -11.41 -10.44
N ALA A 43 8.66 -10.18 -10.53
CA ALA A 43 9.14 -9.43 -9.38
C ALA A 43 8.00 -8.71 -8.64
N ALA A 44 6.96 -9.46 -8.25
CA ALA A 44 5.79 -8.89 -7.59
C ALA A 44 6.14 -8.20 -6.26
N GLN A 45 5.47 -7.10 -5.96
CA GLN A 45 5.61 -6.34 -4.73
C GLN A 45 4.22 -6.18 -4.10
N ALA A 46 3.95 -7.01 -3.10
CA ALA A 46 2.68 -7.03 -2.39
C ALA A 46 2.76 -6.22 -1.10
N GLY A 47 1.64 -5.59 -0.73
CA GLY A 47 1.46 -4.87 0.52
C GLY A 47 0.23 -5.37 1.28
N ILE A 48 0.34 -5.55 2.58
CA ILE A 48 -0.80 -5.73 3.48
C ILE A 48 -0.80 -4.55 4.45
N ILE A 49 -1.85 -3.72 4.38
CA ILE A 49 -2.14 -2.76 5.44
C ILE A 49 -2.94 -3.53 6.47
N ALA A 50 -2.25 -3.99 7.51
CA ALA A 50 -2.75 -4.93 8.50
C ALA A 50 -3.59 -4.24 9.57
N SER A 51 -4.47 -4.99 10.23
CA SER A 51 -4.93 -4.62 11.58
C SER A 51 -3.85 -4.96 12.63
N ASN A 52 -4.12 -4.74 13.91
CA ASN A 52 -3.16 -5.01 14.99
C ASN A 52 -2.65 -6.47 14.98
N LYS A 53 -3.47 -7.43 14.55
CA LYS A 53 -3.14 -8.86 14.59
C LYS A 53 -3.43 -9.55 13.27
N THR A 54 -2.38 -10.07 12.65
CA THR A 54 -2.45 -10.83 11.41
C THR A 54 -1.84 -12.21 11.60
N HIS A 55 -2.60 -13.25 11.23
CA HIS A 55 -2.12 -14.62 11.15
C HIS A 55 -2.11 -15.09 9.69
N ILE A 56 -1.01 -15.72 9.29
CA ILE A 56 -0.81 -16.36 7.99
C ILE A 56 -0.41 -17.82 8.24
N GLY A 57 -1.19 -18.76 7.71
CA GLY A 57 -0.87 -20.18 7.78
C GLY A 57 0.37 -20.51 6.95
N THR A 58 0.20 -20.60 5.64
CA THR A 58 1.32 -20.80 4.70
C THR A 58 1.54 -19.55 3.87
N LEU A 59 2.78 -19.07 3.82
CA LEU A 59 3.24 -18.01 2.94
C LEU A 59 4.16 -18.59 1.87
N ASP A 60 3.75 -18.53 0.61
CA ASP A 60 4.59 -18.90 -0.53
C ASP A 60 5.04 -17.64 -1.28
N LEU A 61 6.34 -17.36 -1.26
CA LEU A 61 6.94 -16.27 -2.03
C LEU A 61 7.53 -16.79 -3.33
N TRP A 62 7.35 -16.07 -4.44
CA TRP A 62 8.19 -16.27 -5.61
C TRP A 62 9.62 -15.81 -5.33
N GLN A 63 10.61 -16.41 -6.00
CA GLN A 63 12.05 -16.14 -5.78
C GLN A 63 12.46 -14.67 -5.87
N SER A 64 11.68 -13.84 -6.58
CA SER A 64 11.88 -12.39 -6.71
C SER A 64 10.74 -11.53 -6.15
N ALA A 65 9.83 -12.12 -5.37
CA ALA A 65 8.70 -11.42 -4.79
C ALA A 65 9.04 -10.74 -3.46
N GLY A 66 8.44 -9.57 -3.24
CA GLY A 66 8.44 -8.86 -1.97
C GLY A 66 7.04 -8.81 -1.36
N LEU A 67 6.95 -8.98 -0.04
CA LEU A 67 5.74 -8.74 0.75
C LEU A 67 6.04 -7.72 1.85
N ASN A 68 5.28 -6.65 1.93
CA ASN A 68 5.36 -5.65 2.99
C ASN A 68 4.10 -5.65 3.85
N ILE A 69 4.21 -6.05 5.13
CA ILE A 69 3.10 -6.06 6.08
C ILE A 69 3.24 -4.84 7.00
N ILE A 70 2.39 -3.85 6.78
CA ILE A 70 2.37 -2.60 7.52
C ILE A 70 1.31 -2.72 8.61
N ALA A 71 1.75 -2.80 9.86
CA ALA A 71 0.91 -2.72 11.05
C ALA A 71 0.60 -1.26 11.42
N PRO A 72 -0.50 -1.01 12.16
CA PRO A 72 -0.88 0.35 12.55
C PRO A 72 0.13 1.00 13.48
N PRO A 73 0.31 2.32 13.42
CA PRO A 73 1.08 3.07 14.41
C PRO A 73 0.32 3.14 15.74
N GLU A 74 1.00 3.62 16.78
CA GLU A 74 0.35 3.95 18.06
C GLU A 74 -0.83 4.92 17.84
N GLY A 75 -2.00 4.59 18.36
CA GLY A 75 -3.25 5.34 18.14
C GLY A 75 -4.01 4.99 16.85
N GLY A 76 -3.54 4.02 16.08
CA GLY A 76 -4.22 3.48 14.89
C GLY A 76 -4.07 4.34 13.63
N TYR A 77 -4.61 3.84 12.52
CA TYR A 77 -4.66 4.60 11.27
C TYR A 77 -5.65 5.76 11.40
N LYS A 78 -5.19 6.97 11.10
CA LYS A 78 -6.06 8.14 11.01
C LYS A 78 -6.70 8.21 9.63
N ASP A 79 -7.96 8.62 9.58
CA ASP A 79 -8.58 8.96 8.30
C ASP A 79 -7.84 10.14 7.66
N LYS A 80 -7.65 10.05 6.35
CA LYS A 80 -7.07 11.15 5.57
C LYS A 80 -7.95 12.39 5.75
N PRO A 81 -7.39 13.57 6.06
CA PRO A 81 -8.19 14.79 6.15
C PRO A 81 -8.92 15.02 4.83
N ASN A 82 -10.22 15.31 4.94
CA ASN A 82 -11.10 15.45 3.79
C ASN A 82 -10.84 16.82 3.13
N ASN A 83 -10.10 16.85 2.02
CA ASN A 83 -9.83 18.06 1.24
C ASN A 83 -11.09 18.49 0.47
N THR A 84 -12.09 19.03 1.17
CA THR A 84 -13.06 19.91 0.52
C THR A 84 -12.46 21.30 0.56
N PRO A 85 -12.15 21.96 -0.58
CA PRO A 85 -11.72 23.35 -0.54
C PRO A 85 -12.89 24.15 0.04
N SER A 86 -12.72 24.67 1.25
CA SER A 86 -13.67 25.64 1.77
C SER A 86 -13.52 26.88 0.89
N GLN A 87 -14.43 27.07 -0.07
CA GLN A 87 -14.56 28.32 -0.79
C GLN A 87 -14.98 29.39 0.23
N SER A 88 -14.01 29.97 0.93
CA SER A 88 -14.19 31.27 1.56
C SER A 88 -14.39 32.27 0.43
N GLY A 89 -15.65 32.52 0.08
CA GLY A 89 -16.02 33.57 -0.85
C GLY A 89 -15.44 34.89 -0.36
N ALA A 90 -14.50 35.44 -1.12
CA ALA A 90 -14.11 36.82 -0.96
C ALA A 90 -15.37 37.67 -1.21
N LYS A 91 -15.87 38.31 -0.15
CA LYS A 91 -16.85 39.37 -0.24
C LYS A 91 -16.22 40.50 -1.05
N ASN A 92 -16.65 40.66 -2.31
CA ASN A 92 -16.46 41.92 -3.02
C ASN A 92 -17.58 42.86 -2.58
N ASP A 93 -17.27 43.75 -1.63
CA ASP A 93 -18.10 44.92 -1.38
C ASP A 93 -18.06 45.81 -2.64
N LYS A 94 -19.26 46.13 -3.15
CA LYS A 94 -19.47 46.97 -4.32
C LYS A 94 -18.88 48.37 -4.08
N GLN A 95 -18.13 48.88 -5.06
CA GLN A 95 -18.05 50.31 -5.29
C GLN A 95 -18.15 50.58 -6.80
N ASP A 96 -19.15 51.37 -7.16
CA ASP A 96 -19.66 51.68 -8.49
C ASP A 96 -18.98 52.96 -9.01
N SER A 97 -18.51 52.99 -10.28
CA SER A 97 -18.36 54.19 -11.15
C SER A 97 -17.58 53.90 -12.46
N ASN A 98 -18.31 53.92 -13.58
CA ASN A 98 -17.94 54.31 -14.95
C ASN A 98 -16.46 54.29 -15.42
N THR A 99 -16.12 53.31 -16.27
CA THR A 99 -15.44 53.47 -17.59
C THR A 99 -15.32 52.10 -18.26
N GLN A 100 -15.73 51.97 -19.52
CA GLN A 100 -15.59 50.72 -20.28
C GLN A 100 -14.11 50.50 -20.64
N VAL A 101 -13.44 49.63 -19.88
CA VAL A 101 -12.19 49.01 -20.29
C VAL A 101 -12.54 47.63 -20.84
N ILE A 102 -12.45 47.46 -22.16
CA ILE A 102 -12.50 46.14 -22.77
C ILE A 102 -11.17 45.47 -22.43
N ASN A 103 -11.10 44.78 -21.28
CA ASN A 103 -10.05 43.81 -21.05
C ASN A 103 -10.19 42.71 -22.13
N PRO A 104 -9.10 42.24 -22.76
CA PRO A 104 -9.17 41.01 -23.55
C PRO A 104 -9.77 39.91 -22.67
N PRO A 105 -10.58 38.99 -23.23
CA PRO A 105 -11.25 37.98 -22.44
C PRO A 105 -10.17 37.31 -21.61
N ASN A 106 -10.31 37.45 -20.29
CA ASN A 106 -9.46 36.82 -19.32
C ASN A 106 -9.61 35.33 -19.64
N SER A 107 -8.68 34.78 -20.42
CA SER A 107 -8.59 33.37 -20.70
C SER A 107 -8.28 32.78 -19.35
N GLY A 108 -9.33 32.48 -18.60
CA GLY A 108 -9.26 32.02 -17.23
C GLY A 108 -8.66 30.64 -17.26
N GLN A 109 -7.33 30.58 -17.41
CA GLN A 109 -6.53 29.47 -16.95
C GLN A 109 -6.72 29.45 -15.44
N LYS A 110 -7.76 28.72 -15.04
CA LYS A 110 -8.01 28.39 -13.67
C LYS A 110 -6.88 27.46 -13.25
N THR A 111 -5.97 27.97 -12.42
CA THR A 111 -4.95 27.13 -11.80
C THR A 111 -5.67 26.10 -10.93
N GLU A 112 -5.63 24.84 -11.35
CA GLU A 112 -6.10 23.73 -10.52
C GLU A 112 -5.02 23.41 -9.50
N ILE A 113 -5.29 23.69 -8.23
CA ILE A 113 -4.42 23.27 -7.15
C ILE A 113 -4.68 21.79 -6.92
N GLN A 114 -3.67 20.96 -7.15
CA GLN A 114 -3.77 19.54 -6.85
C GLN A 114 -4.01 19.34 -5.34
N PRO A 115 -4.86 18.38 -4.94
CA PRO A 115 -5.08 18.11 -3.53
C PRO A 115 -3.75 17.70 -2.87
N THR A 116 -3.56 18.10 -1.62
CA THR A 116 -2.39 17.67 -0.83
C THR A 116 -2.27 16.15 -0.84
N GLN A 117 -1.19 15.65 -1.42
CA GLN A 117 -0.83 14.24 -1.37
C GLN A 117 -0.02 14.01 -0.10
N VAL A 118 -0.63 13.39 0.91
CA VAL A 118 0.09 12.86 2.06
C VAL A 118 0.72 11.55 1.61
N ILE A 119 2.05 11.47 1.70
CA ILE A 119 2.85 10.29 1.38
C ILE A 119 3.35 9.71 2.69
N ASP A 120 3.05 8.44 2.95
CA ASP A 120 3.49 7.76 4.16
C ASP A 120 4.95 7.31 4.01
N GLY A 121 5.80 7.76 4.93
CA GLY A 121 7.16 7.23 5.11
C GLY A 121 7.16 5.98 6.00
N PRO A 122 8.28 5.27 6.15
CA PRO A 122 8.40 4.19 7.13
C PRO A 122 8.12 4.68 8.55
N PHE A 123 7.33 3.93 9.31
CA PHE A 123 7.01 4.21 10.70
C PHE A 123 6.96 2.92 11.52
N ALA A 124 7.13 3.03 12.84
CA ALA A 124 7.05 1.89 13.75
C ALA A 124 5.58 1.51 14.04
N GLY A 125 5.27 0.21 14.04
CA GLY A 125 3.97 -0.29 14.51
C GLY A 125 3.77 -0.06 16.01
N ALA A 126 2.50 -0.06 16.45
CA ALA A 126 2.12 0.03 17.86
C ALA A 126 2.65 -1.17 18.66
N LYS A 127 2.77 -1.01 19.97
CA LYS A 127 3.41 -2.01 20.85
C LYS A 127 2.73 -3.39 20.83
N ASP A 128 1.43 -3.44 20.57
CA ASP A 128 0.61 -4.65 20.56
C ASP A 128 0.46 -5.27 19.16
N THR A 129 1.17 -4.75 18.15
CA THR A 129 1.09 -5.25 16.78
C THR A 129 1.84 -6.57 16.61
N VAL A 130 1.14 -7.56 16.07
CA VAL A 130 1.68 -8.93 15.91
C VAL A 130 1.38 -9.47 14.52
N VAL A 131 2.44 -9.98 13.88
CA VAL A 131 2.36 -10.79 12.67
C VAL A 131 2.79 -12.21 13.02
N ASN A 132 1.87 -13.16 12.89
CA ASN A 132 2.14 -14.59 13.09
C ASN A 132 2.14 -15.29 11.74
N ILE A 133 3.26 -15.92 11.37
CA ILE A 133 3.35 -16.71 10.12
C ILE A 133 3.75 -18.12 10.50
N ASN A 134 2.93 -19.12 10.17
CA ASN A 134 3.23 -20.49 10.60
C ASN A 134 4.32 -21.15 9.75
N ARG A 135 4.30 -20.97 8.42
CA ARG A 135 5.33 -21.46 7.49
C ARG A 135 5.60 -20.44 6.39
N ILE A 136 6.88 -20.24 6.06
CA ILE A 136 7.32 -19.51 4.87
C ILE A 136 7.93 -20.53 3.90
N ASN A 137 7.61 -20.41 2.62
CA ASN A 137 8.26 -21.15 1.55
C ASN A 137 8.70 -20.16 0.46
N THR A 138 9.69 -20.57 -0.34
CA THR A 138 10.06 -19.85 -1.57
C THR A 138 9.96 -20.78 -2.77
N ASN A 139 9.21 -20.36 -3.78
CA ASN A 139 9.09 -21.03 -5.07
C ASN A 139 10.09 -20.42 -6.06
N ALA A 140 10.86 -21.28 -6.73
CA ALA A 140 11.88 -20.92 -7.69
C ALA A 140 11.76 -21.77 -8.97
N ASP A 141 12.05 -21.20 -10.14
CA ASP A 141 12.05 -21.92 -11.44
C ASP A 141 13.43 -22.45 -11.86
N GLY A 142 14.45 -22.25 -11.02
CA GLY A 142 15.81 -22.67 -11.30
C GLY A 142 16.56 -21.78 -12.30
N THR A 143 15.99 -20.64 -12.71
CA THR A 143 16.75 -19.62 -13.43
C THR A 143 17.90 -19.10 -12.57
N ILE A 144 18.99 -18.69 -13.22
CA ILE A 144 20.21 -18.23 -12.54
C ILE A 144 20.47 -16.78 -12.93
N LYS A 145 20.74 -15.95 -11.92
CA LYS A 145 21.15 -14.56 -12.06
C LYS A 145 22.41 -14.33 -11.23
N VAL A 146 23.31 -13.47 -11.71
CA VAL A 146 24.45 -13.00 -10.90
C VAL A 146 23.92 -12.39 -9.61
N GLY A 147 24.37 -12.90 -8.45
CA GLY A 147 23.90 -12.48 -7.13
C GLY A 147 22.60 -13.15 -6.65
N GLY A 148 22.01 -14.06 -7.44
CA GLY A 148 20.78 -14.78 -7.09
C GLY A 148 19.51 -13.94 -7.20
N TYR A 149 18.42 -14.51 -6.71
CA TYR A 149 17.14 -13.82 -6.54
C TYR A 149 16.88 -13.60 -5.05
N THR A 150 16.19 -12.51 -4.72
CA THR A 150 15.81 -12.18 -3.35
C THR A 150 14.29 -12.18 -3.23
N ALA A 151 13.77 -13.16 -2.49
CA ALA A 151 12.42 -13.09 -1.95
C ALA A 151 12.50 -12.33 -0.61
N SER A 152 11.58 -11.39 -0.38
CA SER A 152 11.61 -10.55 0.83
C SER A 152 10.27 -10.48 1.53
N LEU A 153 10.32 -10.51 2.86
CA LEU A 153 9.21 -10.16 3.74
C LEU A 153 9.68 -9.03 4.65
N THR A 154 8.96 -7.92 4.63
CA THR A 154 9.19 -6.76 5.51
C THR A 154 7.97 -6.55 6.38
N THR A 155 8.18 -6.20 7.65
CA THR A 155 7.11 -5.73 8.52
C THR A 155 7.63 -4.71 9.52
N ASN A 156 6.77 -3.77 9.89
CA ASN A 156 7.01 -2.81 10.96
C ASN A 156 6.31 -3.18 12.29
N ALA A 157 5.68 -4.36 12.36
CA ALA A 157 5.03 -4.83 13.58
C ALA A 157 6.04 -4.99 14.72
N ALA A 158 5.59 -4.77 15.95
CA ALA A 158 6.41 -4.95 17.15
C ALA A 158 6.86 -6.40 17.32
N HIS A 159 6.04 -7.35 16.86
CA HIS A 159 6.34 -8.78 16.92
C HIS A 159 6.12 -9.47 15.58
N LEU A 160 7.15 -10.17 15.11
CA LEU A 160 7.07 -11.15 14.02
C LEU A 160 7.38 -12.53 14.60
N ASN A 161 6.37 -13.40 14.62
CA ASN A 161 6.50 -14.76 15.12
C ASN A 161 6.45 -15.74 13.95
N ILE A 162 7.49 -16.57 13.81
CA ILE A 162 7.49 -17.70 12.89
C ILE A 162 7.14 -18.97 13.67
N GLY A 163 6.08 -19.64 13.23
CA GLY A 163 5.56 -20.85 13.85
C GLY A 163 6.43 -22.08 13.61
N LYS A 164 5.92 -23.23 14.07
CA LYS A 164 6.63 -24.52 13.97
C LYS A 164 6.83 -25.00 12.54
N GLY A 165 6.13 -24.42 11.57
CA GLY A 165 6.29 -24.73 10.17
C GLY A 165 7.65 -24.30 9.59
N GLY A 166 8.31 -23.31 10.21
CA GLY A 166 9.64 -22.85 9.83
C GLY A 166 9.68 -22.00 8.55
N VAL A 167 10.88 -21.90 7.98
CA VAL A 167 11.20 -21.26 6.70
C VAL A 167 11.76 -22.32 5.75
#